data_AF-A0A7S2SZY4-F1
#
_entry.id   AF-A0A7S2SZY4-F1
#
_cell.length_a   1.000
_cell.length_b   1.000
_cell.length_c   1.000
_cell.angle_alpha   90.00
_cell.angle_beta   90.00
_cell.angle_gamma   90.00
#
_symmetry.space_group_name_H-M   'P 1'
#
loop_
_entity.id
_entity.type
_entity.pdbx_description
1 polymer ?
#
loop_
_entity_poly.entity_id
_entity_poly.type
_entity_poly.pdbx_seq_one_letter_code
_entity_poly.pdbx_strand_id
1 'polypeptide(L)'
;HLNAAHLLIAAGEMNEALDICVKYDIPITEEMAEAMSPKTKSAESKQLLYKLAKCCKRQGNFHLACKKYTQAGEKVKAMKALLQSGDVEKIVFYTGVSRNKEIYLMAANFLQNLDWHNNPDIMMNIITFYTKAKANDSLSTFYEACAQIEIDEYKSYEKALQALRESHRYAQKSRGMEKEMQLESLKKRMEIIERFIQARQMIADDPEYAVNVCQGLLEDASNFNDTEVGVRQGDVYSLLVEHYYAAGMLDQCAQYIHRMRSQNIPLGHYVDRKITSDVLGSFPQHQHHQPEGEDGEGGVMLEEDVDDGEGGMIDEDSVDEMIDEEIMDEPGVYQ
;
A
#
# COMPACT_ATOMS: atom_id res chain seq x y z
N HIS A 1 -3.47 -45.69 -16.59
CA HIS A 1 -3.24 -45.32 -15.18
C HIS A 1 -4.41 -44.57 -14.56
N LEU A 2 -5.03 -43.61 -15.26
CA LEU A 2 -6.26 -42.93 -14.78
C LEU A 2 -7.39 -43.90 -14.39
N ASN A 3 -7.72 -44.87 -15.25
CA ASN A 3 -8.73 -45.89 -14.92
C ASN A 3 -8.37 -46.71 -13.67
N ALA A 4 -7.08 -46.98 -13.44
CA ALA A 4 -6.63 -47.69 -12.25
C ALA A 4 -6.83 -46.85 -10.98
N ALA A 5 -6.54 -45.53 -11.05
CA ALA A 5 -6.83 -44.62 -9.95
C ALA A 5 -8.34 -44.57 -9.64
N HIS A 6 -9.21 -44.49 -10.66
CA HIS A 6 -10.66 -44.52 -10.45
C HIS A 6 -11.15 -45.84 -9.82
N LEU A 7 -10.61 -46.98 -10.26
CA LEU A 7 -10.96 -48.28 -9.67
C LEU A 7 -10.54 -48.38 -8.20
N LEU A 8 -9.35 -47.88 -7.84
CA LEU A 8 -8.89 -47.86 -6.45
C LEU A 8 -9.74 -46.92 -5.57
N ILE A 9 -10.12 -45.75 -6.09
CA ILE A 9 -11.04 -44.85 -5.40
C ILE A 9 -12.38 -45.55 -5.14
N ALA A 10 -12.93 -46.23 -6.15
CA ALA A 10 -14.18 -46.97 -6.03
C ALA A 10 -14.09 -48.15 -5.04
N ALA A 11 -12.90 -48.75 -4.91
CA ALA A 11 -12.62 -49.83 -3.96
C ALA A 11 -12.38 -49.34 -2.53
N GLY A 12 -12.21 -48.03 -2.31
CA GLY A 12 -11.91 -47.45 -0.99
C GLY A 12 -10.41 -47.33 -0.67
N GLU A 13 -9.53 -47.73 -1.60
CA GLU A 13 -8.07 -47.74 -1.43
C GLU A 13 -7.45 -46.37 -1.76
N MET A 14 -7.77 -45.37 -0.94
CA MET A 14 -7.47 -43.96 -1.23
C MET A 14 -5.96 -43.64 -1.21
N ASN A 15 -5.18 -44.29 -0.33
CA ASN A 15 -3.74 -44.09 -0.28
C ASN A 15 -3.07 -44.58 -1.56
N GLU A 16 -3.46 -45.76 -2.04
CA GLU A 16 -2.91 -46.36 -3.26
C GLU A 16 -3.34 -45.58 -4.50
N ALA A 17 -4.61 -45.14 -4.55
CA ALA A 17 -5.10 -44.26 -5.60
C ALA A 17 -4.27 -42.97 -5.71
N LEU A 18 -4.00 -42.32 -4.57
CA LEU A 18 -3.19 -41.12 -4.53
C LEU A 18 -1.73 -41.38 -4.94
N ASP A 19 -1.13 -42.49 -4.49
CA ASP A 19 0.23 -42.86 -4.86
C ASP A 19 0.36 -43.13 -6.36
N ILE A 20 -0.66 -43.73 -7.01
CA ILE A 20 -0.73 -43.84 -8.48
C ILE A 20 -0.82 -42.46 -9.13
N CYS A 21 -1.64 -41.56 -8.61
CA CYS A 21 -1.76 -40.22 -9.17
C CYS A 21 -0.44 -39.46 -9.09
N VAL A 22 0.27 -39.55 -7.97
CA VAL A 22 1.58 -38.92 -7.78
C VAL A 22 2.64 -39.56 -8.66
N LYS A 23 2.68 -40.89 -8.76
CA LYS A 23 3.71 -41.63 -9.50
C LYS A 23 3.64 -41.40 -11.01
N TYR A 24 2.44 -41.30 -11.56
CA TYR A 24 2.21 -41.15 -13.00
C TYR A 24 1.74 -39.74 -13.39
N ASP A 25 1.89 -38.77 -12.49
CA ASP A 25 1.50 -37.36 -12.67
C ASP A 25 0.08 -37.18 -13.22
N ILE A 26 -0.86 -37.94 -12.68
CA ILE A 26 -2.26 -37.88 -13.08
C ILE A 26 -2.88 -36.63 -12.44
N PRO A 27 -3.47 -35.70 -13.23
CA PRO A 27 -4.15 -34.53 -12.69
C PRO A 27 -5.29 -34.94 -11.76
N ILE A 28 -5.29 -34.40 -10.54
CA ILE A 28 -6.34 -34.66 -9.56
C ILE A 28 -7.47 -33.66 -9.82
N THR A 29 -8.61 -34.17 -10.29
CA THR A 29 -9.84 -33.38 -10.44
C THR A 29 -10.49 -33.11 -9.07
N GLU A 30 -11.39 -32.13 -9.00
CA GLU A 30 -12.13 -31.86 -7.78
C GLU A 30 -12.95 -33.08 -7.33
N GLU A 31 -13.62 -33.76 -8.26
CA GLU A 31 -14.37 -35.00 -7.99
C GLU A 31 -13.48 -36.10 -7.40
N MET A 32 -12.29 -36.32 -7.99
CA MET A 32 -11.32 -37.29 -7.46
C MET A 32 -10.86 -36.91 -6.06
N ALA A 33 -10.58 -35.63 -5.83
CA ALA A 33 -10.13 -35.17 -4.53
C ALA A 33 -11.22 -35.23 -3.46
N GLU A 34 -12.48 -34.96 -3.78
CA GLU A 34 -13.61 -35.18 -2.87
C GLU A 34 -13.86 -36.66 -2.62
N ALA A 35 -13.79 -37.51 -3.63
CA ALA A 35 -13.93 -38.96 -3.47
C ALA A 35 -12.82 -39.57 -2.60
N MET A 36 -11.57 -39.08 -2.73
CA MET A 36 -10.44 -39.50 -1.88
C MET A 36 -10.45 -38.89 -0.48
N SER A 37 -11.34 -37.93 -0.19
CA SER A 37 -11.37 -37.25 1.12
C SER A 37 -12.07 -38.11 2.17
N PRO A 38 -11.39 -38.46 3.27
CA PRO A 38 -12.01 -39.23 4.34
C PRO A 38 -13.14 -38.46 5.01
N LYS A 39 -14.21 -39.17 5.38
CA LYS A 39 -15.32 -38.61 6.17
C LYS A 39 -15.03 -38.57 7.67
N THR A 40 -14.03 -39.34 8.13
CA THR A 40 -13.65 -39.43 9.54
C THR A 40 -12.52 -38.45 9.87
N LYS A 41 -12.43 -38.03 11.14
CA LYS A 41 -11.40 -37.09 11.63
C LYS A 41 -10.22 -37.80 12.33
N SER A 42 -9.76 -38.93 11.78
CA SER A 42 -8.63 -39.68 12.35
C SER A 42 -7.26 -39.05 11.99
N ALA A 43 -6.19 -39.45 12.69
CA ALA A 43 -4.84 -39.02 12.36
C ALA A 43 -4.42 -39.45 10.94
N GLU A 44 -4.76 -40.68 10.55
CA GLU A 44 -4.54 -41.22 9.20
C GLU A 44 -5.31 -40.41 8.14
N SER A 45 -6.54 -40.00 8.47
CA SER A 45 -7.35 -39.16 7.59
C SER A 45 -6.69 -37.80 7.32
N LYS A 46 -6.15 -37.18 8.36
CA LYS A 46 -5.38 -35.92 8.23
C LYS A 46 -4.13 -36.12 7.38
N GLN A 47 -3.41 -37.24 7.55
CA GLN A 47 -2.20 -37.52 6.76
C GLN A 47 -2.51 -37.74 5.28
N LEU A 48 -3.61 -38.43 4.96
CA LEU A 48 -4.07 -38.59 3.58
C LEU A 48 -4.47 -37.24 2.95
N LEU A 49 -5.27 -36.44 3.67
CA LEU A 49 -5.65 -35.08 3.22
C LEU A 49 -4.43 -34.19 3.00
N TYR A 50 -3.42 -34.30 3.86
CA TYR A 50 -2.16 -33.58 3.72
C TYR A 50 -1.39 -33.97 2.44
N LYS A 51 -1.27 -35.27 2.16
CA LYS A 51 -0.63 -35.76 0.92
C LYS A 51 -1.41 -35.30 -0.31
N LEU A 52 -2.74 -35.39 -0.26
CA LEU A 52 -3.63 -34.97 -1.33
C LEU A 52 -3.48 -33.47 -1.63
N ALA A 53 -3.49 -32.64 -0.58
CA ALA A 53 -3.26 -31.19 -0.69
C ALA A 53 -1.90 -30.86 -1.30
N LYS A 54 -0.84 -31.56 -0.90
CA LYS A 54 0.51 -31.40 -1.45
C LYS A 54 0.56 -31.75 -2.94
N CYS A 55 -0.15 -32.80 -3.36
CA CYS A 55 -0.27 -33.17 -4.76
C CYS A 55 -1.00 -32.07 -5.57
N CYS A 56 -2.18 -31.65 -5.10
CA CYS A 56 -2.96 -30.57 -5.74
C CYS A 56 -2.14 -29.29 -5.89
N LYS A 57 -1.39 -28.91 -4.85
CA LYS A 57 -0.51 -27.73 -4.88
C LYS A 57 0.58 -27.87 -5.95
N ARG A 58 1.21 -29.05 -6.06
CA ARG A 58 2.26 -29.30 -7.07
C ARG A 58 1.71 -29.21 -8.49
N GLN A 59 0.45 -29.62 -8.68
CA GLN A 59 -0.26 -29.53 -9.96
C GLN A 59 -0.80 -28.13 -10.27
N GLY A 60 -0.51 -27.12 -9.42
CA GLY A 60 -1.02 -25.75 -9.61
C GLY A 60 -2.49 -25.56 -9.22
N ASN A 61 -3.16 -26.60 -8.70
CA ASN A 61 -4.54 -26.50 -8.24
C ASN A 61 -4.60 -25.95 -6.80
N PHE A 62 -4.36 -24.66 -6.67
CA PHE A 62 -4.17 -23.96 -5.40
C PHE A 62 -5.44 -23.89 -4.54
N HIS A 63 -6.62 -23.70 -5.14
CA HIS A 63 -7.88 -23.69 -4.39
C HIS A 63 -8.21 -25.06 -3.79
N LEU A 64 -8.03 -26.12 -4.57
CA LEU A 64 -8.24 -27.48 -4.07
C LEU A 64 -7.21 -27.81 -2.99
N ALA A 65 -5.95 -27.43 -3.19
CA ALA A 65 -4.92 -27.57 -2.16
C ALA A 65 -5.29 -26.82 -0.88
N CYS A 66 -5.79 -25.59 -0.97
CA CYS A 66 -6.27 -24.83 0.18
C CYS A 66 -7.37 -25.58 0.93
N LYS A 67 -8.42 -26.02 0.22
CA LYS A 67 -9.54 -26.79 0.79
C LYS A 67 -9.05 -28.04 1.53
N LYS A 68 -8.16 -28.82 0.91
CA LYS A 68 -7.63 -30.06 1.51
C LYS A 68 -6.68 -29.79 2.69
N TYR A 69 -5.86 -28.73 2.63
CA TYR A 69 -5.05 -28.32 3.79
C TYR A 69 -5.94 -27.86 4.95
N THR A 70 -7.01 -27.10 4.69
CA THR A 70 -7.97 -26.69 5.73
C THR A 70 -8.64 -27.89 6.37
N GLN A 71 -9.07 -28.88 5.58
CA GLN A 71 -9.65 -30.14 6.08
C GLN A 71 -8.63 -30.95 6.91
N ALA A 72 -7.34 -30.91 6.56
CA ALA A 72 -6.26 -31.52 7.34
C ALA A 72 -5.93 -30.77 8.65
N GLY A 73 -6.50 -29.58 8.87
CA GLY A 73 -6.18 -28.69 10.00
C GLY A 73 -4.93 -27.82 9.79
N GLU A 74 -4.39 -27.80 8.58
CA GLU A 74 -3.13 -27.15 8.21
C GLU A 74 -3.36 -25.72 7.69
N LYS A 75 -3.93 -24.87 8.55
CA LYS A 75 -4.44 -23.54 8.15
C LYS A 75 -3.38 -22.65 7.48
N VAL A 76 -2.15 -22.64 7.99
CA VAL A 76 -1.02 -21.86 7.45
C VAL A 76 -0.64 -22.33 6.05
N LYS A 77 -0.61 -23.66 5.82
CA LYS A 77 -0.31 -24.22 4.49
C LYS A 77 -1.44 -23.97 3.50
N ALA A 78 -2.69 -24.00 3.97
CA ALA A 78 -3.85 -23.61 3.18
C ALA A 78 -3.73 -22.16 2.71
N MET A 79 -3.43 -21.25 3.64
CA MET A 79 -3.18 -19.85 3.31
C MET A 79 -2.06 -19.68 2.29
N LYS A 80 -0.92 -20.35 2.47
CA LYS A 80 0.19 -20.31 1.50
C LYS A 80 -0.18 -20.82 0.11
N ALA A 81 -1.07 -21.81 0.01
CA ALA A 81 -1.60 -22.24 -1.28
C ALA A 81 -2.51 -21.16 -1.88
N LEU A 82 -3.37 -20.55 -1.07
CA LEU A 82 -4.28 -19.50 -1.51
C LEU A 82 -3.56 -18.23 -1.98
N LEU A 83 -2.52 -17.79 -1.28
CA LEU A 83 -1.66 -16.69 -1.72
C LEU A 83 -1.02 -16.95 -3.10
N GLN A 84 -0.65 -18.21 -3.39
CA GLN A 84 -0.11 -18.58 -4.71
C GLN A 84 -1.16 -18.54 -5.82
N SER A 85 -2.45 -18.60 -5.49
CA SER A 85 -3.53 -18.46 -6.48
C SER A 85 -3.77 -17.01 -6.91
N GLY A 86 -3.36 -16.03 -6.09
CA GLY A 86 -3.63 -14.61 -6.33
C GLY A 86 -5.09 -14.18 -6.15
N ASP A 87 -5.98 -15.07 -5.73
CA ASP A 87 -7.41 -14.80 -5.57
C ASP A 87 -7.68 -13.98 -4.30
N VAL A 88 -7.76 -12.66 -4.48
CA VAL A 88 -7.91 -11.69 -3.39
C VAL A 88 -9.17 -11.93 -2.56
N GLU A 89 -10.31 -12.19 -3.20
CA GLU A 89 -11.58 -12.42 -2.50
C GLU A 89 -11.49 -13.62 -1.56
N LYS A 90 -10.97 -14.75 -2.06
CA LYS A 90 -10.80 -15.93 -1.21
C LYS A 90 -9.75 -15.71 -0.12
N ILE A 91 -8.67 -14.98 -0.41
CA ILE A 91 -7.64 -14.62 0.57
C ILE A 91 -8.27 -13.83 1.72
N VAL A 92 -9.03 -12.76 1.42
CA VAL A 92 -9.71 -11.92 2.40
C VAL A 92 -10.72 -12.74 3.21
N PHE A 93 -11.56 -13.52 2.54
CA PHE A 93 -12.57 -14.38 3.18
C PHE A 93 -11.92 -15.39 4.14
N TYR A 94 -10.93 -16.16 3.65
CA TYR A 94 -10.27 -17.20 4.45
C TYR A 94 -9.53 -16.59 5.64
N THR A 95 -8.93 -15.42 5.46
CA THR A 95 -8.26 -14.68 6.53
C THR A 95 -9.24 -14.26 7.61
N GLY A 96 -10.37 -13.65 7.24
CA GLY A 96 -11.41 -13.19 8.15
C GLY A 96 -11.95 -14.30 9.07
N VAL A 97 -12.13 -15.51 8.55
CA VAL A 97 -12.64 -16.65 9.33
C VAL A 97 -11.54 -17.45 10.07
N SER A 98 -10.26 -17.26 9.72
CA SER A 98 -9.18 -18.12 10.22
C SER A 98 -8.84 -17.93 11.70
N ARG A 99 -9.09 -16.73 12.25
CA ARG A 99 -8.74 -16.32 13.64
C ARG A 99 -7.30 -16.69 14.02
N ASN A 100 -6.34 -16.41 13.14
CA ASN A 100 -4.94 -16.78 13.33
C ASN A 100 -4.02 -15.61 12.94
N LYS A 101 -3.16 -15.18 13.88
CA LYS A 101 -2.26 -14.03 13.70
C LYS A 101 -1.30 -14.17 12.53
N GLU A 102 -0.74 -15.36 12.32
CA GLU A 102 0.19 -15.61 11.23
C GLU A 102 -0.51 -15.48 9.87
N ILE A 103 -1.76 -15.93 9.77
CA ILE A 103 -2.59 -15.81 8.56
C ILE A 103 -2.95 -14.36 8.29
N TYR A 104 -3.34 -13.60 9.32
CA TYR A 104 -3.58 -12.15 9.19
C TYR A 104 -2.33 -11.43 8.64
N LEU A 105 -1.16 -11.71 9.22
CA LEU A 105 0.10 -11.10 8.78
C LEU A 105 0.43 -11.47 7.33
N MET A 106 0.29 -12.75 6.96
CA MET A 106 0.51 -13.23 5.59
C MET A 106 -0.43 -12.56 4.57
N ALA A 107 -1.72 -12.38 4.92
CA ALA A 107 -2.69 -11.72 4.06
C ALA A 107 -2.34 -10.24 3.85
N ALA A 108 -2.11 -9.51 4.94
CA ALA A 108 -1.78 -8.09 4.89
C ALA A 108 -0.50 -7.84 4.07
N ASN A 109 0.54 -8.63 4.31
CA ASN A 109 1.80 -8.56 3.55
C ASN A 109 1.58 -8.79 2.05
N PHE A 110 0.69 -9.73 1.68
CA PHE A 110 0.36 -9.99 0.28
C PHE A 110 -0.37 -8.81 -0.35
N LEU A 111 -1.41 -8.31 0.32
CA LEU A 111 -2.26 -7.22 -0.16
C LEU A 111 -1.49 -5.91 -0.36
N GLN A 112 -0.45 -5.63 0.43
CA GLN A 112 0.41 -4.45 0.24
C GLN A 112 1.17 -4.41 -1.09
N ASN A 113 1.32 -5.55 -1.79
CA ASN A 113 1.96 -5.59 -3.10
C ASN A 113 0.99 -5.37 -4.26
N LEU A 114 -0.30 -5.14 -3.95
CA LEU A 114 -1.33 -4.81 -4.93
C LEU A 114 -1.49 -3.29 -5.02
N ASP A 115 -2.29 -2.83 -5.98
CA ASP A 115 -2.72 -1.43 -6.05
C ASP A 115 -3.76 -1.15 -4.95
N TRP A 116 -3.28 -0.95 -3.73
CA TRP A 116 -4.11 -0.62 -2.57
C TRP A 116 -4.47 0.87 -2.51
N HIS A 117 -3.73 1.74 -3.21
CA HIS A 117 -3.97 3.18 -3.15
C HIS A 117 -5.19 3.59 -3.98
N ASN A 118 -5.47 2.89 -5.08
CA ASN A 118 -6.70 3.08 -5.86
C ASN A 118 -7.83 2.15 -5.41
N ASN A 119 -7.62 1.34 -4.37
CA ASN A 119 -8.60 0.35 -3.91
C ASN A 119 -8.81 0.45 -2.38
N PRO A 120 -9.83 1.21 -1.93
CA PRO A 120 -10.07 1.44 -0.50
C PRO A 120 -10.41 0.15 0.25
N ASP A 121 -11.02 -0.85 -0.40
CA ASP A 121 -11.31 -2.15 0.21
C ASP A 121 -10.02 -2.92 0.54
N ILE A 122 -9.04 -2.90 -0.37
CA ILE A 122 -7.73 -3.52 -0.12
C ILE A 122 -7.02 -2.80 1.04
N MET A 123 -7.02 -1.46 1.03
CA MET A 123 -6.43 -0.66 2.11
C MET A 123 -7.05 -1.00 3.47
N MET A 124 -8.39 -1.01 3.56
CA MET A 124 -9.12 -1.34 4.78
C MET A 124 -8.81 -2.77 5.27
N ASN A 125 -8.69 -3.73 4.34
CA ASN A 125 -8.30 -5.10 4.67
C ASN A 125 -6.87 -5.19 5.22
N ILE A 126 -5.91 -4.44 4.66
CA ILE A 126 -4.53 -4.38 5.16
C ILE A 126 -4.52 -3.90 6.62
N ILE A 127 -5.18 -2.77 6.91
CA ILE A 127 -5.29 -2.18 8.25
C ILE A 127 -5.94 -3.19 9.20
N THR A 128 -7.09 -3.74 8.83
CA THR A 128 -7.83 -4.72 9.63
C THR A 128 -6.98 -5.94 9.98
N PHE A 129 -6.25 -6.49 9.00
CA PHE A 129 -5.45 -7.68 9.21
C PHE A 129 -4.19 -7.40 10.04
N TYR A 130 -3.48 -6.29 9.83
CA TYR A 130 -2.36 -5.94 10.72
C TYR A 130 -2.79 -5.70 12.15
N THR A 131 -3.91 -5.00 12.35
CA THR A 131 -4.51 -4.79 13.67
C THR A 131 -4.84 -6.12 14.36
N LYS A 132 -5.52 -7.04 13.66
CA LYS A 132 -5.85 -8.39 14.18
C LYS A 132 -4.60 -9.24 14.44
N ALA A 133 -3.52 -9.05 13.66
CA ALA A 133 -2.23 -9.69 13.88
C ALA A 133 -1.47 -9.12 15.09
N LYS A 134 -1.82 -7.92 15.56
CA LYS A 134 -1.04 -7.08 16.48
C LYS A 134 0.35 -6.73 15.92
N ALA A 135 0.43 -6.51 14.61
CA ALA A 135 1.66 -6.19 13.88
C ALA A 135 1.87 -4.67 13.84
N ASN A 136 2.13 -4.07 15.00
CA ASN A 136 2.21 -2.60 15.14
C ASN A 136 3.29 -1.98 14.25
N ASP A 137 4.44 -2.63 14.08
CA ASP A 137 5.54 -2.13 13.24
C ASP A 137 5.14 -2.09 11.75
N SER A 138 4.50 -3.16 11.27
CA SER A 138 3.98 -3.23 9.90
C SER A 138 2.88 -2.20 9.67
N LEU A 139 2.00 -1.99 10.65
CA LEU A 139 0.93 -1.01 10.54
C LEU A 139 1.46 0.43 10.56
N SER A 140 2.43 0.71 11.42
CA SER A 140 3.17 1.98 11.42
C SER A 140 3.77 2.27 10.04
N THR A 141 4.47 1.29 9.47
CA THR A 141 5.11 1.40 8.15
C THR A 141 4.07 1.60 7.04
N PHE A 142 2.92 0.92 7.12
CA PHE A 142 1.86 1.07 6.14
C PHE A 142 1.26 2.49 6.16
N TYR A 143 1.02 3.07 7.33
CA TYR A 143 0.58 4.45 7.45
C TYR A 143 1.63 5.47 6.97
N GLU A 144 2.93 5.19 7.11
CA GLU A 144 3.98 6.02 6.48
C GLU A 144 3.91 5.97 4.96
N ALA A 145 3.60 4.81 4.37
CA ALA A 145 3.40 4.68 2.93
C ALA A 145 2.15 5.44 2.48
N CYS A 146 1.04 5.38 3.24
CA CYS A 146 -0.14 6.21 2.97
C CYS A 146 0.21 7.71 2.98
N ALA A 147 0.94 8.17 4.00
CA ALA A 147 1.36 9.56 4.09
C ALA A 147 2.23 9.98 2.89
N GLN A 148 3.12 9.10 2.45
CA GLN A 148 3.99 9.36 1.31
C GLN A 148 3.18 9.52 0.02
N ILE A 149 2.18 8.66 -0.24
CA ILE A 149 1.28 8.79 -1.40
C ILE A 149 0.47 10.09 -1.36
N GLU A 150 -0.05 10.47 -0.19
CA GLU A 150 -0.79 11.73 -0.02
C GLU A 150 0.07 12.96 -0.33
N ILE A 151 1.35 12.94 0.05
CA ILE A 151 2.32 13.97 -0.35
C ILE A 151 2.60 13.88 -1.85
N ASP A 152 2.78 12.65 -2.35
CA ASP A 152 3.42 12.43 -3.62
C ASP A 152 2.50 12.62 -4.84
N GLU A 153 1.29 12.08 -4.73
CA GLU A 153 0.30 12.07 -5.80
C GLU A 153 -0.71 13.21 -5.62
N TYR A 154 -1.13 13.46 -4.37
CA TYR A 154 -2.25 14.36 -4.09
C TYR A 154 -1.84 15.72 -3.52
N LYS A 155 -0.55 15.90 -3.15
CA LYS A 155 -0.04 17.10 -2.45
C LYS A 155 -0.89 17.48 -1.22
N SER A 156 -1.54 16.48 -0.60
CA SER A 156 -2.45 16.64 0.54
C SER A 156 -1.69 16.46 1.84
N TYR A 157 -1.04 17.53 2.27
CA TYR A 157 -0.24 17.54 3.49
C TYR A 157 -1.08 17.33 4.76
N GLU A 158 -2.34 17.76 4.76
CA GLU A 158 -3.27 17.55 5.88
C GLU A 158 -3.59 16.06 6.09
N LYS A 159 -3.88 15.33 5.00
CA LYS A 159 -4.10 13.88 5.05
C LYS A 159 -2.82 13.13 5.37
N ALA A 160 -1.69 13.55 4.80
CA ALA A 160 -0.38 12.99 5.13
C ALA A 160 -0.07 13.12 6.63
N LEU A 161 -0.37 14.28 7.24
CA LEU A 161 -0.20 14.50 8.67
C LEU A 161 -1.09 13.57 9.51
N GLN A 162 -2.34 13.34 9.11
CA GLN A 162 -3.23 12.39 9.77
C GLN A 162 -2.68 10.96 9.71
N ALA A 163 -2.23 10.52 8.54
CA ALA A 163 -1.60 9.21 8.37
C ALA A 163 -0.33 9.07 9.22
N LEU A 164 0.52 10.11 9.29
CA LEU A 164 1.71 10.09 10.16
C LEU A 164 1.36 10.04 11.65
N ARG A 165 0.25 10.64 12.08
CA ARG A 165 -0.23 10.52 13.47
C ARG A 165 -0.62 9.09 13.80
N GLU A 166 -1.32 8.40 12.89
CA GLU A 166 -1.62 6.97 13.07
C GLU A 166 -0.35 6.12 13.04
N SER A 167 0.58 6.40 12.12
CA SER A 167 1.90 5.76 12.12
C SER A 167 2.60 5.89 13.48
N HIS A 168 2.71 7.11 14.00
CA HIS A 168 3.30 7.38 15.31
C HIS A 168 2.56 6.66 16.45
N ARG A 169 1.23 6.64 16.43
CA ARG A 169 0.39 5.91 17.41
C ARG A 169 0.70 4.41 17.44
N TYR A 170 0.94 3.78 16.29
CA TYR A 170 1.31 2.37 16.23
C TYR A 170 2.79 2.14 16.55
N ALA A 171 3.70 3.00 16.09
CA ALA A 171 5.12 2.96 16.46
C ALA A 171 5.33 3.03 17.99
N GLN A 172 4.49 3.79 18.71
CA GLN A 172 4.53 3.84 20.18
C GLN A 172 4.27 2.49 20.84
N LYS A 173 3.54 1.59 20.16
CA LYS A 173 3.25 0.22 20.63
C LYS A 173 4.33 -0.78 20.20
N SER A 174 5.33 -0.35 19.43
CA SER A 174 6.49 -1.18 19.05
C SER A 174 7.29 -1.62 20.27
N ARG A 175 7.95 -2.78 20.12
CA ARG A 175 8.93 -3.33 21.06
C ARG A 175 10.33 -3.46 20.44
N GLY A 176 10.54 -2.88 19.25
CA GLY A 176 11.84 -2.89 18.56
C GLY A 176 12.87 -1.99 19.26
N MET A 177 14.15 -2.29 19.05
CA MET A 177 15.26 -1.48 19.60
C MET A 177 15.35 -0.10 18.96
N GLU A 178 14.87 0.05 17.73
CA GLU A 178 14.90 1.30 16.95
C GLU A 178 13.70 2.21 17.21
N LYS A 179 12.80 1.81 18.12
CA LYS A 179 11.55 2.49 18.41
C LYS A 179 11.72 3.99 18.67
N GLU A 180 12.66 4.36 19.54
CA GLU A 180 12.85 5.77 19.93
C GLU A 180 13.33 6.61 18.75
N MET A 181 14.22 6.06 17.93
CA MET A 181 14.70 6.70 16.71
C MET A 181 13.56 6.89 15.69
N GLN A 182 12.73 5.86 15.49
CA GLN A 182 11.57 5.93 14.60
C GLN A 182 10.55 6.97 15.07
N LEU A 183 10.23 6.99 16.36
CA LEU A 183 9.30 7.97 16.94
C LEU A 183 9.79 9.40 16.77
N GLU A 184 11.09 9.63 16.98
CA GLU A 184 11.69 10.95 16.81
C GLU A 184 11.66 11.40 15.34
N SER A 185 12.00 10.49 14.41
CA SER A 185 11.91 10.76 12.97
C SER A 185 10.47 11.12 12.54
N LEU A 186 9.47 10.37 13.01
CA LEU A 186 8.06 10.65 12.73
C LEU A 186 7.62 12.01 13.27
N LYS A 187 8.01 12.36 14.50
CA LYS A 187 7.69 13.67 15.10
C LYS A 187 8.28 14.82 14.29
N LYS A 188 9.55 14.72 13.90
CA LYS A 188 10.19 15.75 13.06
C LYS A 188 9.47 15.92 11.72
N ARG A 189 9.12 14.82 11.06
CA ARG A 189 8.35 14.85 9.80
C ARG A 189 6.99 15.53 9.98
N MET A 190 6.28 15.20 11.07
CA MET A 190 5.01 15.82 11.41
C MET A 190 5.16 17.33 11.65
N GLU A 191 6.18 17.77 12.40
CA GLU A 191 6.44 19.19 12.68
C GLU A 191 6.73 19.98 11.39
N ILE A 192 7.52 19.40 10.49
CA ILE A 192 7.82 20.00 9.17
C ILE A 192 6.54 20.18 8.35
N ILE A 193 5.68 19.15 8.32
CA ILE A 193 4.40 19.21 7.61
C ILE A 193 3.46 20.23 8.24
N GLU A 194 3.36 20.27 9.57
CA GLU A 194 2.53 21.24 10.31
C GLU A 194 2.97 22.68 10.01
N ARG A 195 4.28 22.97 10.02
CA ARG A 195 4.83 24.27 9.62
C ARG A 195 4.43 24.65 8.19
N PHE A 196 4.49 23.70 7.25
CA PHE A 196 4.14 23.97 5.86
C PHE A 196 2.64 24.22 5.67
N ILE A 197 1.77 23.44 6.32
CA ILE A 197 0.32 23.65 6.32
C ILE A 197 0.01 25.05 6.87
N GLN A 198 0.65 25.43 7.99
CA GLN A 198 0.47 26.75 8.58
C GLN A 198 0.90 27.87 7.63
N ALA A 199 2.04 27.71 6.93
CA ALA A 199 2.50 28.68 5.94
C ALA A 199 1.48 28.84 4.78
N ARG A 200 0.91 27.73 4.27
CA ARG A 200 -0.14 27.77 3.25
C ARG A 200 -1.39 28.52 3.70
N GLN A 201 -1.80 28.33 4.96
CA GLN A 201 -2.97 28.99 5.52
C GLN A 201 -2.73 30.50 5.73
N MET A 202 -1.53 30.87 6.17
CA MET A 202 -1.18 32.27 6.50
C MET A 202 -0.73 33.10 5.30
N ILE A 203 -0.47 32.51 4.13
CA ILE A 203 0.13 33.23 2.98
C ILE A 203 -0.70 34.43 2.50
N ALA A 204 -2.02 34.43 2.73
CA ALA A 204 -2.90 35.55 2.38
C ALA A 204 -2.98 36.62 3.49
N ASP A 205 -2.90 36.21 4.75
CA ASP A 205 -3.12 37.08 5.92
C ASP A 205 -1.81 37.70 6.45
N ASP A 206 -0.74 36.89 6.52
CA ASP A 206 0.61 37.30 6.93
C ASP A 206 1.65 36.66 5.98
N PRO A 207 1.84 37.27 4.78
CA PRO A 207 2.75 36.73 3.79
C PRO A 207 4.21 36.75 4.23
N GLU A 208 4.62 37.73 5.06
CA GLU A 208 6.01 37.83 5.55
C GLU A 208 6.31 36.64 6.47
N TYR A 209 5.41 36.32 7.39
CA TYR A 209 5.53 35.11 8.22
C TYR A 209 5.57 33.84 7.36
N ALA A 210 4.64 33.67 6.42
CA ALA A 210 4.57 32.47 5.58
C ALA A 210 5.83 32.28 4.72
N VAL A 211 6.36 33.36 4.14
CA VAL A 211 7.62 33.36 3.39
C VAL A 211 8.79 32.96 4.30
N ASN A 212 8.89 33.53 5.50
CA ASN A 212 9.94 33.19 6.46
C ASN A 212 9.89 31.70 6.86
N VAL A 213 8.69 31.15 7.07
CA VAL A 213 8.52 29.72 7.35
C VAL A 213 9.00 28.87 6.16
N CYS A 214 8.59 29.22 4.94
CA CYS A 214 9.00 28.49 3.73
C CYS A 214 10.51 28.55 3.48
N GLN A 215 11.15 29.69 3.69
CA GLN A 215 12.60 29.82 3.58
C GLN A 215 13.31 28.94 4.62
N GLY A 216 12.85 28.96 5.87
CA GLY A 216 13.37 28.08 6.90
C GLY A 216 13.21 26.59 6.54
N LEU A 217 12.06 26.20 5.98
CA LEU A 217 11.84 24.82 5.52
C LEU A 217 12.81 24.42 4.40
N LEU A 218 13.12 25.31 3.46
CA LEU A 218 14.10 25.06 2.39
C LEU A 218 15.54 24.96 2.92
N GLU A 219 15.90 25.78 3.91
CA GLU A 219 17.19 25.70 4.59
C GLU A 219 17.33 24.40 5.38
N ASP A 220 16.32 24.05 6.17
CA ASP A 220 16.27 22.81 6.94
C ASP A 220 16.37 21.59 6.00
N ALA A 221 15.65 21.60 4.88
CA ALA A 221 15.68 20.52 3.89
C ALA A 221 17.05 20.33 3.19
N SER A 222 17.93 21.32 3.23
CA SER A 222 19.31 21.17 2.74
C SER A 222 20.24 20.47 3.75
N ASN A 223 19.81 20.39 5.02
CA ASN A 223 20.56 19.82 6.13
C ASN A 223 20.06 18.42 6.55
N PHE A 224 18.85 18.04 6.17
CA PHE A 224 18.27 16.73 6.49
C PHE A 224 18.79 15.61 5.57
N ASN A 225 18.86 14.39 6.12
CA ASN A 225 18.96 13.18 5.30
C ASN A 225 17.60 12.91 4.63
N ASP A 226 17.60 12.24 3.47
CA ASP A 226 16.40 11.92 2.68
C ASP A 226 15.25 11.26 3.49
N THR A 227 15.58 10.61 4.61
CA THR A 227 14.62 9.94 5.52
C THR A 227 13.83 10.89 6.44
N GLU A 228 14.19 12.17 6.54
CA GLU A 228 13.50 13.17 7.38
C GLU A 228 12.71 14.20 6.54
N VAL A 229 12.56 13.97 5.24
CA VAL A 229 11.83 14.89 4.34
C VAL A 229 10.32 14.76 4.61
N GLY A 230 9.77 15.74 5.32
CA GLY A 230 8.32 15.85 5.54
C GLY A 230 7.57 16.53 4.40
N VAL A 231 8.24 17.42 3.66
CA VAL A 231 7.63 18.23 2.59
C VAL A 231 8.55 18.27 1.39
N ARG A 232 7.98 18.19 0.19
CA ARG A 232 8.73 18.29 -1.07
C ARG A 232 9.18 19.73 -1.28
N GLN A 233 10.47 19.92 -1.50
CA GLN A 233 11.03 21.26 -1.76
C GLN A 233 10.34 21.97 -2.93
N GLY A 234 9.99 21.23 -3.99
CA GLY A 234 9.27 21.78 -5.13
C GLY A 234 7.92 22.40 -4.78
N ASP A 235 7.16 21.80 -3.86
CA ASP A 235 5.87 22.32 -3.42
C ASP A 235 6.04 23.57 -2.52
N VAL A 236 7.13 23.64 -1.72
CA VAL A 236 7.49 24.87 -0.98
C VAL A 236 7.85 26.00 -1.93
N TYR A 237 8.65 25.73 -2.96
CA TYR A 237 8.97 26.71 -3.98
C TYR A 237 7.74 27.14 -4.77
N SER A 238 6.82 26.23 -5.09
CA SER A 238 5.57 26.54 -5.78
C SER A 238 4.78 27.61 -5.03
N LEU A 239 4.57 27.42 -3.73
CA LEU A 239 3.85 28.37 -2.87
C LEU A 239 4.50 29.77 -2.89
N LEU A 240 5.82 29.83 -2.79
CA LEU A 240 6.57 31.09 -2.85
C LEU A 240 6.43 31.77 -4.22
N VAL A 241 6.63 31.01 -5.30
CA VAL A 241 6.56 31.52 -6.67
C VAL A 241 5.16 32.05 -6.99
N GLU A 242 4.12 31.31 -6.62
CA GLU A 242 2.71 31.71 -6.79
C GLU A 242 2.41 33.00 -6.02
N HIS A 243 2.86 33.10 -4.76
CA HIS A 243 2.69 34.30 -3.95
C HIS A 243 3.33 35.53 -4.60
N TYR A 244 4.61 35.45 -4.97
CA TYR A 244 5.31 36.58 -5.58
C TYR A 244 4.75 36.94 -6.96
N TYR A 245 4.28 35.96 -7.72
CA TYR A 245 3.69 36.20 -9.03
C TYR A 245 2.34 36.91 -8.89
N ALA A 246 1.50 36.48 -7.94
CA ALA A 246 0.24 37.16 -7.62
C ALA A 246 0.45 38.61 -7.16
N ALA A 247 1.56 38.89 -6.47
CA ALA A 247 1.95 40.24 -6.06
C ALA A 247 2.65 41.07 -7.17
N GLY A 248 2.85 40.52 -8.37
CA GLY A 248 3.52 41.19 -9.49
C GLY A 248 5.05 41.34 -9.31
N MET A 249 5.64 40.64 -8.35
CA MET A 249 7.06 40.71 -8.00
C MET A 249 7.88 39.71 -8.83
N LEU A 250 7.97 39.93 -10.15
CA LEU A 250 8.60 39.00 -11.09
C LEU A 250 10.09 38.73 -10.80
N ASP A 251 10.81 39.71 -10.25
CA ASP A 251 12.22 39.53 -9.87
C ASP A 251 12.41 38.47 -8.78
N GLN A 252 11.47 38.39 -7.83
CA GLN A 252 11.50 37.40 -6.76
C GLN A 252 11.12 36.02 -7.30
N CYS A 253 10.10 35.94 -8.17
CA CYS A 253 9.77 34.70 -8.89
C CYS A 253 10.98 34.14 -9.64
N ALA A 254 11.71 34.99 -10.37
CA ALA A 254 12.89 34.58 -11.14
C ALA A 254 13.99 34.02 -10.24
N GLN A 255 14.23 34.64 -9.08
CA GLN A 255 15.19 34.16 -8.09
C GLN A 255 14.84 32.75 -7.59
N TYR A 256 13.58 32.51 -7.23
CA TYR A 256 13.14 31.19 -6.77
C TYR A 256 13.16 30.14 -7.88
N ILE A 257 12.73 30.48 -9.10
CA ILE A 257 12.81 29.59 -10.27
C ILE A 257 14.28 29.22 -10.58
N HIS A 258 15.20 30.18 -10.49
CA HIS A 258 16.63 29.91 -10.67
C HIS A 258 17.17 28.98 -9.56
N ARG A 259 16.78 29.19 -8.29
CA ARG A 259 17.14 28.29 -7.19
C ARG A 259 16.64 26.87 -7.43
N MET A 260 15.37 26.70 -7.82
CA MET A 260 14.81 25.38 -8.18
C MET A 260 15.65 24.68 -9.24
N ARG A 261 16.00 25.40 -10.33
CA ARG A 261 16.86 24.85 -11.39
C ARG A 261 18.24 24.46 -10.89
N SER A 262 18.86 25.29 -10.05
CA SER A 262 20.19 25.00 -9.49
C SER A 262 20.20 23.77 -8.57
N GLN A 263 19.05 23.42 -8.00
CA GLN A 263 18.83 22.23 -7.18
C GLN A 263 18.27 21.04 -7.99
N ASN A 264 18.23 21.13 -9.32
CA ASN A 264 17.67 20.12 -10.23
C ASN A 264 16.19 19.78 -9.96
N ILE A 265 15.41 20.71 -9.42
CA ILE A 265 13.97 20.53 -9.20
C ILE A 265 13.23 20.81 -10.52
N PRO A 266 12.46 19.85 -11.06
CA PRO A 266 11.81 19.99 -12.36
C PRO A 266 10.63 20.95 -12.29
N LEU A 267 10.75 22.12 -12.90
CA LEU A 267 9.73 23.18 -12.84
C LEU A 267 8.34 22.70 -13.29
N GLY A 268 8.25 21.87 -14.33
CA GLY A 268 6.98 21.48 -14.94
C GLY A 268 6.02 20.71 -14.03
N HIS A 269 6.49 20.15 -12.91
CA HIS A 269 5.65 19.42 -11.95
C HIS A 269 5.16 20.32 -10.78
N TYR A 270 5.69 21.54 -10.69
CA TYR A 270 5.47 22.42 -9.54
C TYR A 270 4.95 23.78 -9.98
N VAL A 271 5.55 24.42 -10.98
CA VAL A 271 5.23 25.79 -11.37
C VAL A 271 4.42 25.80 -12.66
N ASP A 272 3.32 26.57 -12.66
CA ASP A 272 2.48 26.76 -13.84
C ASP A 272 3.27 27.29 -15.05
N ARG A 273 2.92 26.79 -16.24
CA ARG A 273 3.61 27.11 -17.50
C ARG A 273 3.54 28.59 -17.84
N LYS A 274 2.43 29.26 -17.54
CA LYS A 274 2.25 30.69 -17.75
C LYS A 274 3.17 31.50 -16.84
N ILE A 275 3.24 31.17 -15.54
CA ILE A 275 4.16 31.83 -14.60
C ILE A 275 5.60 31.70 -15.09
N THR A 276 5.98 30.49 -15.50
CA THR A 276 7.32 30.22 -16.04
C THR A 276 7.61 31.05 -17.30
N SER A 277 6.65 31.14 -18.22
CA SER A 277 6.77 31.93 -19.45
C SER A 277 6.89 33.43 -19.16
N ASP A 278 6.05 33.97 -18.29
CA ASP A 278 6.01 35.39 -17.97
C ASP A 278 7.29 35.84 -17.26
N VAL A 279 7.76 35.04 -16.31
CA VAL A 279 8.98 35.34 -15.55
C VAL A 279 10.21 35.22 -16.44
N LEU A 280 10.32 34.19 -17.29
CA LEU A 280 11.47 34.03 -18.18
C LEU A 280 11.45 34.98 -19.38
N GLY A 281 10.27 35.38 -19.86
CA GLY A 281 10.11 36.34 -20.96
C GLY A 281 10.42 37.78 -20.54
N SER A 282 10.30 38.10 -19.25
CA SER A 282 10.58 39.42 -18.68
C SER A 282 12.06 39.67 -18.41
N PHE A 283 12.88 38.61 -18.33
CA PHE A 283 14.32 38.69 -18.10
C PHE A 283 15.08 38.49 -19.42
N PRO A 284 15.73 39.54 -19.98
CA PRO A 284 16.57 39.37 -21.17
C PRO A 284 17.73 38.42 -20.83
N GLN A 285 17.77 37.27 -21.50
CA GLN A 285 18.87 36.30 -21.41
C GLN A 285 20.22 36.99 -21.66
N HIS A 286 20.91 37.37 -20.60
CA HIS A 286 22.33 37.68 -20.68
C HIS A 286 23.10 36.38 -20.58
N GLN A 287 23.47 35.90 -21.78
CA GLN A 287 24.60 35.03 -22.07
C GLN A 287 24.55 33.59 -21.55
N HIS A 288 23.97 32.71 -22.38
CA HIS A 288 24.65 31.46 -22.71
C HIS A 288 24.95 31.47 -24.21
N HIS A 289 26.24 31.62 -24.55
CA HIS A 289 26.74 31.18 -25.84
C HIS A 289 26.60 29.66 -25.93
N GLN A 290 25.79 29.17 -26.87
CA GLN A 290 26.01 27.89 -27.52
C GLN A 290 26.04 28.12 -29.03
N PRO A 291 26.99 27.51 -29.76
CA PRO A 291 27.01 27.60 -31.21
C PRO A 291 25.89 26.73 -31.79
N GLU A 292 25.29 27.26 -32.86
CA GLU A 292 24.26 26.63 -33.67
C GLU A 292 24.75 25.32 -34.30
N GLY A 293 23.83 24.36 -34.40
CA GLY A 293 24.02 23.09 -35.08
C GLY A 293 22.67 22.45 -35.42
N GLU A 294 22.19 22.81 -36.61
CA GLU A 294 21.29 22.14 -37.58
C GLU A 294 20.44 20.90 -37.17
N ASP A 295 19.15 21.03 -37.49
CA ASP A 295 18.24 20.13 -38.22
C ASP A 295 17.93 18.69 -37.73
N GLY A 296 16.63 18.39 -37.60
CA GLY A 296 16.13 17.01 -37.59
C GLY A 296 14.71 16.78 -37.05
N GLU A 297 13.74 16.89 -37.95
CA GLU A 297 12.35 16.36 -38.01
C GLU A 297 11.79 15.35 -36.96
N GLY A 298 10.46 15.46 -36.73
CA GLY A 298 9.54 14.36 -36.33
C GLY A 298 8.73 14.64 -35.05
N GLY A 299 7.43 15.00 -35.09
CA GLY A 299 6.28 14.07 -34.99
C GLY A 299 6.23 13.37 -33.62
N VAL A 300 5.19 13.44 -32.77
CA VAL A 300 3.76 13.12 -32.97
C VAL A 300 2.95 13.63 -31.75
N MET A 301 1.70 14.08 -31.97
CA MET A 301 0.72 14.41 -30.94
C MET A 301 0.15 13.15 -30.25
N LEU A 302 -0.01 13.20 -28.92
CA LEU A 302 -1.03 12.42 -28.21
C LEU A 302 -1.63 13.31 -27.11
N GLU A 303 -2.87 13.72 -27.34
CA GLU A 303 -3.81 14.18 -26.30
C GLU A 303 -4.39 12.93 -25.61
N GLU A 304 -4.55 12.97 -24.30
CA GLU A 304 -5.59 12.20 -23.62
C GLU A 304 -6.00 12.95 -22.34
N ASP A 305 -7.28 13.31 -22.31
CA ASP A 305 -8.04 13.85 -21.18
C ASP A 305 -8.14 12.82 -20.05
N VAL A 306 -8.08 13.27 -18.79
CA VAL A 306 -8.58 12.48 -17.65
C VAL A 306 -9.50 13.32 -16.80
N ASP A 307 -10.69 12.75 -16.64
CA ASP A 307 -11.91 13.14 -15.97
C ASP A 307 -11.75 13.17 -14.44
N ASP A 308 -12.16 14.27 -13.80
CA ASP A 308 -12.16 14.47 -12.35
C ASP A 308 -13.33 13.73 -11.70
N GLY A 309 -13.05 12.57 -11.11
CA GLY A 309 -13.99 11.83 -10.26
C GLY A 309 -13.82 12.17 -8.78
N GLU A 310 -14.70 13.03 -8.24
CA GLU A 310 -14.80 13.30 -6.80
C GLU A 310 -15.18 12.02 -6.00
N GLY A 311 -14.29 11.57 -5.13
CA GLY A 311 -14.55 10.50 -4.15
C GLY A 311 -14.58 11.06 -2.73
N GLY A 312 -15.77 11.13 -2.14
CA GLY A 312 -16.03 11.66 -0.80
C GLY A 312 -15.39 10.85 0.34
N MET A 313 -15.03 11.57 1.40
CA MET A 313 -14.50 11.04 2.66
C MET A 313 -15.51 10.13 3.36
N ILE A 314 -15.03 9.03 3.96
CA ILE A 314 -15.81 8.17 4.86
C ILE A 314 -15.21 8.30 6.26
N ASP A 315 -16.04 8.76 7.20
CA ASP A 315 -15.71 8.94 8.62
C ASP A 315 -15.47 7.59 9.33
N GLU A 316 -14.34 7.48 10.03
CA GLU A 316 -13.81 6.25 10.66
C GLU A 316 -14.41 5.92 12.05
N ASP A 317 -15.40 6.66 12.54
CA ASP A 317 -15.98 6.45 13.89
C ASP A 317 -16.89 5.21 14.01
N SER A 318 -16.98 4.36 12.98
CA SER A 318 -17.87 3.19 12.97
C SER A 318 -17.19 1.83 13.16
N VAL A 319 -15.85 1.76 13.21
CA VAL A 319 -15.13 0.47 13.30
C VAL A 319 -14.85 0.05 14.74
N ASP A 320 -14.85 0.98 15.69
CA ASP A 320 -14.51 0.70 17.09
C ASP A 320 -15.70 0.22 17.95
N GLU A 321 -16.96 0.33 17.49
CA GLU A 321 -18.14 -0.08 18.29
C GLU A 321 -18.69 -1.50 18.03
N MET A 322 -18.19 -2.25 17.04
CA MET A 322 -18.73 -3.60 16.74
C MET A 322 -18.01 -4.78 17.43
N ILE A 323 -17.19 -4.54 18.45
CA ILE A 323 -16.36 -5.62 19.05
C ILE A 323 -16.90 -6.16 20.38
N ASP A 324 -17.84 -5.51 21.07
CA ASP A 324 -18.19 -5.91 22.45
C ASP A 324 -19.63 -6.39 22.73
N GLU A 325 -20.55 -6.46 21.77
CA GLU A 325 -21.90 -7.00 22.02
C GLU A 325 -22.42 -7.95 20.94
N GLU A 326 -21.92 -9.19 20.92
CA GLU A 326 -22.74 -10.37 20.56
C GLU A 326 -22.05 -11.66 21.02
N ILE A 327 -21.98 -11.84 22.35
CA ILE A 327 -21.96 -13.17 22.97
C ILE A 327 -23.22 -13.24 23.84
N MET A 328 -24.36 -13.45 23.19
CA MET A 328 -25.52 -14.00 23.88
C MET A 328 -25.76 -15.43 23.42
N ASP A 329 -25.90 -16.28 24.42
CA ASP A 329 -26.35 -17.66 24.39
C ASP A 329 -27.38 -17.95 23.30
N GLU A 330 -27.29 -19.15 22.70
CA GLU A 330 -28.46 -20.04 22.78
C GLU A 330 -28.09 -21.53 22.91
N PRO A 331 -28.98 -22.33 23.54
CA PRO A 331 -28.75 -23.70 23.98
C PRO A 331 -29.48 -24.76 23.12
N GLY A 332 -29.20 -26.06 23.38
CA GLY A 332 -30.06 -27.21 23.00
C GLY A 332 -29.50 -28.09 21.87
N VAL A 333 -28.82 -29.21 22.16
CA VAL A 333 -29.39 -30.56 22.41
C VAL A 333 -30.30 -31.05 21.28
N TYR A 334 -29.89 -32.10 20.55
CA TYR A 334 -30.62 -33.38 20.46
C TYR A 334 -29.66 -34.52 20.06
N GLN A 335 -29.75 -35.57 20.88
CA GLN A 335 -29.35 -36.99 20.79
C GLN A 335 -28.47 -37.47 19.62
#